data_AF-A0A432TLF5-F1
#
_entry.id   AF-A0A432TLF5-F1
#
_cell.length_a   1.000
_cell.length_b   1.000
_cell.length_c   1.000
_cell.angle_alpha   90.00
_cell.angle_beta   90.00
_cell.angle_gamma   90.00
#
_symmetry.space_group_name_H-M   'P 1'
#
loop_
_entity.id
_entity.type
_entity.pdbx_description
1 polymer ?
#
loop_
_entity_poly.entity_id
_entity_poly.type
_entity_poly.pdbx_seq_one_letter_code
_entity_poly.pdbx_strand_id
1 'polypeptide(L)'
;YRELAAFAQFASDLDKETKAQIDRGQRVTELMKQNQYAPLSVAQMATSLFAANSGSLDDIDVNKVVDFEAALIAYMNANQASLLEKIDTTGDYNDEIVAELQAAIDDFKANHTW
;
A
#
# COMPACT_ATOMS: atom_id res chain seq x y z
N TYR A 1 7.87 14.02 -2.84
CA TYR A 1 8.86 13.05 -2.33
C TYR A 1 10.25 13.24 -2.95
N ARG A 2 10.47 12.96 -4.24
CA ARG A 2 11.84 12.98 -4.82
C ARG A 2 12.58 14.31 -4.67
N GLU A 3 11.89 15.43 -4.86
CA GLU A 3 12.45 16.78 -4.65
C GLU A 3 12.77 17.04 -3.17
N LEU A 4 11.86 16.67 -2.27
CA LEU A 4 12.03 16.79 -0.82
C LEU A 4 13.19 15.91 -0.31
N ALA A 5 13.31 14.69 -0.83
CA ALA A 5 14.39 13.77 -0.51
C ALA A 5 15.76 14.30 -0.99
N ALA A 6 15.82 14.92 -2.17
CA ALA A 6 17.03 15.57 -2.65
C ALA A 6 17.42 16.78 -1.79
N PHE A 7 16.46 17.58 -1.35
CA PHE A 7 16.69 18.71 -0.45
C PHE A 7 17.15 18.25 0.95
N ALA A 8 16.53 17.19 1.46
CA ALA A 8 16.85 16.60 2.76
C ALA A 8 18.28 16.03 2.86
N GLN A 9 18.94 15.72 1.74
CA GLN A 9 20.35 15.32 1.74
C GLN A 9 21.29 16.46 2.17
N PHE A 10 20.85 17.72 2.06
CA PHE A 10 21.65 18.90 2.39
C PHE A 10 21.26 19.54 3.73
N ALA A 11 20.18 19.08 4.38
CA ALA A 11 19.73 19.58 5.67
C ALA A 11 20.18 18.64 6.80
N SER A 12 20.84 19.17 7.83
CA SER A 12 21.34 18.37 8.96
C SER A 12 20.26 18.00 9.97
N ASP A 13 19.15 18.74 10.00
CA ASP A 13 18.05 18.52 10.93
C ASP A 13 16.73 18.69 10.19
N LEU A 14 15.94 17.62 10.14
CA LEU A 14 14.62 17.60 9.51
C LEU A 14 13.59 17.54 10.61
N ASP A 15 12.57 18.37 10.52
CA ASP A 15 11.41 18.27 11.40
C ASP A 15 10.68 16.93 11.18
N LYS A 16 9.92 16.51 12.18
CA LYS A 16 9.27 15.19 12.21
C LYS A 16 8.29 14.98 11.04
N GLU A 17 7.63 16.05 10.59
CA GLU A 17 6.64 15.98 9.51
C GLU A 17 7.33 15.76 8.17
N THR A 18 8.39 16.51 7.89
CA THR A 18 9.23 16.32 6.70
C THR A 18 9.83 14.92 6.65
N LYS A 19 10.31 14.41 7.80
CA LYS A 19 10.85 13.05 7.88
C LYS A 19 9.78 12.00 7.57
N ALA A 20 8.59 12.11 8.16
CA ALA A 20 7.49 11.18 7.90
C ALA A 20 7.07 11.18 6.42
N GLN A 21 7.06 12.34 5.76
CA GLN A 21 6.74 12.44 4.34
C GLN A 21 7.79 11.77 3.43
N ILE A 22 9.07 11.87 3.79
CA ILE A 22 10.17 11.19 3.08
C ILE A 22 10.05 9.68 3.28
N ASP A 23 9.85 9.24 4.52
CA ASP A 23 9.71 7.84 4.90
C ASP A 23 8.52 7.17 4.19
N ARG A 24 7.37 7.86 4.10
CA ARG A 24 6.21 7.38 3.31
C ARG A 24 6.53 7.34 1.82
N GLY A 25 7.18 8.36 1.29
CA GLY A 25 7.55 8.40 -0.13
C GLY A 25 8.54 7.30 -0.54
N GLN A 26 9.43 6.87 0.36
CA GLN A 26 10.28 5.69 0.17
C GLN A 26 9.44 4.42 0.00
N ARG A 27 8.47 4.19 0.91
CA ARG A 27 7.58 3.02 0.88
C ARG A 27 6.70 2.99 -0.37
N VAL A 28 6.12 4.12 -0.73
CA VAL A 28 5.33 4.24 -1.98
C VAL A 28 6.20 3.93 -3.19
N THR A 29 7.45 4.42 -3.23
CA THR A 29 8.37 4.12 -4.35
C THR A 29 8.72 2.65 -4.40
N GLU A 30 8.91 2.00 -3.25
CA GLU A 30 9.18 0.57 -3.16
C GLU A 30 7.99 -0.26 -3.64
N LEU A 31 6.77 0.10 -3.24
CA LEU A 31 5.54 -0.57 -3.66
C LEU A 31 5.34 -0.56 -5.18
N MET A 32 5.85 0.46 -5.89
CA MET A 32 5.74 0.52 -7.36
C MET A 32 6.67 -0.49 -8.07
N LYS A 33 7.47 -1.27 -7.34
CA LYS A 33 8.31 -2.33 -7.92
C LYS A 33 7.47 -3.56 -8.20
N GLN A 34 7.28 -3.84 -9.48
CA GLN A 34 6.54 -5.02 -9.93
C GLN A 34 7.50 -6.04 -10.57
N ASN A 35 7.36 -7.30 -10.18
CA ASN A 35 8.09 -8.40 -10.80
C ASN A 35 7.65 -8.60 -12.25
N GLN A 36 8.59 -9.04 -13.09
CA GLN A 36 8.28 -9.36 -14.48
C GLN A 36 7.24 -10.48 -14.58
N TYR A 37 6.30 -10.36 -15.51
CA TYR A 37 5.22 -11.35 -15.74
C TYR A 37 4.24 -11.56 -14.58
N ALA A 38 4.20 -10.64 -13.62
CA ALA A 38 3.23 -10.66 -12.52
C ALA A 38 2.25 -9.48 -12.64
N PRO A 39 1.39 -9.42 -13.68
CA PRO A 39 0.39 -8.36 -13.81
C PRO A 39 -0.61 -8.42 -12.66
N LEU A 40 -0.99 -7.25 -12.14
CA LEU A 40 -2.03 -7.10 -11.13
C LEU A 40 -3.36 -6.75 -11.79
N SER A 41 -4.48 -7.27 -11.26
CA SER A 41 -5.82 -6.81 -11.67
C SER A 41 -6.10 -5.39 -11.20
N VAL A 42 -7.18 -4.76 -11.69
CA VAL A 42 -7.54 -3.40 -11.27
C VAL A 42 -7.84 -3.37 -9.78
N ALA A 43 -8.56 -4.37 -9.26
CA ALA A 43 -8.84 -4.50 -7.84
C ALA A 43 -7.59 -4.73 -6.99
N GLN A 44 -6.63 -5.52 -7.47
CA GLN A 44 -5.36 -5.74 -6.77
C GLN A 44 -4.52 -4.46 -6.73
N MET A 45 -4.40 -3.76 -7.87
CA MET A 45 -3.73 -2.45 -7.91
C MET A 45 -4.42 -1.42 -7.01
N ALA A 46 -5.75 -1.39 -7.01
CA ALA A 46 -6.52 -0.50 -6.14
C ALA A 46 -6.25 -0.80 -4.67
N THR A 47 -6.15 -2.08 -4.28
CA THR A 47 -5.82 -2.48 -2.91
C THR A 47 -4.43 -2.01 -2.50
N SER A 48 -3.40 -2.24 -3.34
CA SER A 48 -2.03 -1.76 -3.07
C SER A 48 -1.97 -0.24 -2.93
N LEU A 49 -2.61 0.50 -3.85
CA LEU A 49 -2.63 1.96 -3.83
C LEU A 49 -3.40 2.50 -2.62
N PHE A 50 -4.50 1.85 -2.25
CA PHE A 50 -5.26 2.22 -1.07
C PHE A 50 -4.43 2.06 0.20
N ALA A 51 -3.74 0.92 0.38
CA ALA A 51 -2.85 0.68 1.52
C ALA A 51 -1.73 1.72 1.62
N ALA A 52 -1.21 2.18 0.48
CA ALA A 52 -0.20 3.23 0.42
C ALA A 52 -0.74 4.61 0.83
N ASN A 53 -1.99 4.90 0.45
CA ASN A 53 -2.63 6.19 0.70
C ASN A 53 -3.19 6.31 2.12
N SER A 54 -3.75 5.22 2.68
CA SER A 54 -4.30 5.16 4.04
C SER A 54 -3.23 5.28 5.13
N GLY A 55 -1.95 5.09 4.77
CA GLY A 55 -0.84 5.03 5.74
C GLY A 55 -0.66 3.65 6.36
N SER A 56 -1.35 2.62 5.84
CA SER A 56 -1.22 1.24 6.33
C SER A 56 0.19 0.65 6.17
N LEU A 57 1.05 1.28 5.36
CA LEU A 57 2.45 0.90 5.15
C LEU A 57 3.45 1.64 6.07
N ASP A 58 3.03 2.68 6.82
CA ASP A 58 3.96 3.59 7.51
C ASP A 58 4.77 2.90 8.62
N ASP A 59 4.24 1.83 9.22
CA ASP A 59 4.88 1.00 10.24
C ASP A 59 5.72 -0.16 9.67
N ILE A 60 5.72 -0.34 8.35
CA ILE A 60 6.45 -1.41 7.68
C ILE A 60 7.83 -0.90 7.26
N ASP A 61 8.86 -1.72 7.46
CA ASP A 61 10.20 -1.42 6.98
C ASP A 61 10.23 -1.39 5.43
N VAL A 62 10.99 -0.46 4.85
CA VAL A 62 11.02 -0.26 3.39
C VAL A 62 11.36 -1.55 2.63
N ASN A 63 12.30 -2.34 3.12
CA ASN A 63 12.69 -3.63 2.51
C ASN A 63 11.61 -4.73 2.59
N LYS A 64 10.55 -4.53 3.38
CA LYS A 64 9.44 -5.46 3.59
C LYS A 64 8.14 -5.07 2.88
N VAL A 65 8.12 -3.91 2.21
CA VAL A 65 6.92 -3.43 1.51
C VAL A 65 6.47 -4.38 0.40
N VAL A 66 7.40 -4.93 -0.39
CA VAL A 66 7.07 -5.87 -1.48
C VAL A 66 6.58 -7.21 -0.93
N ASP A 67 7.20 -7.70 0.15
CA ASP A 67 6.76 -8.92 0.84
C ASP A 67 5.33 -8.74 1.40
N PHE A 68 5.07 -7.58 2.02
CA PHE A 68 3.75 -7.19 2.52
C PHE A 68 2.70 -7.14 1.42
N GLU A 69 3.00 -6.49 0.28
CA GLU A 69 2.07 -6.41 -0.84
C GLU A 69 1.71 -7.80 -1.36
N ALA A 70 2.70 -8.67 -1.56
CA ALA A 70 2.47 -10.02 -2.04
C ALA A 70 1.58 -10.82 -1.07
N ALA A 71 1.84 -10.71 0.23
CA ALA A 71 1.04 -11.37 1.26
C ALA A 71 -0.38 -10.78 1.37
N LEU A 72 -0.53 -9.46 1.27
CA LEU A 72 -1.82 -8.77 1.29
C LEU A 72 -2.66 -9.19 0.07
N ILE A 73 -2.08 -9.21 -1.13
CA ILE A 73 -2.79 -9.65 -2.33
C ILE A 73 -3.20 -11.12 -2.22
N ALA A 74 -2.34 -11.98 -1.68
CA ALA A 74 -2.68 -13.38 -1.43
C ALA A 74 -3.87 -13.52 -0.46
N TYR A 75 -3.88 -12.75 0.63
CA TYR A 75 -4.99 -12.68 1.57
C TYR A 75 -6.27 -12.17 0.91
N MET A 76 -6.20 -11.09 0.12
CA MET A 76 -7.37 -10.52 -0.56
C MET A 76 -7.99 -11.53 -1.54
N ASN A 77 -7.16 -12.27 -2.28
CA ASN A 77 -7.62 -13.32 -3.18
C ASN A 77 -8.27 -14.50 -2.43
N ALA A 78 -7.78 -14.86 -1.24
CA ALA A 78 -8.28 -15.98 -0.47
C ALA A 78 -9.54 -15.65 0.35
N ASN A 79 -9.58 -14.46 0.95
CA ASN A 79 -10.57 -14.09 1.98
C ASN A 79 -11.54 -13.00 1.52
N GLN A 80 -11.18 -12.21 0.50
CA GLN A 80 -11.94 -11.04 0.04
C GLN A 80 -12.23 -11.11 -1.48
N ALA A 81 -12.35 -12.31 -2.03
CA ALA A 81 -12.56 -12.54 -3.47
C ALA A 81 -13.79 -11.78 -4.02
N SER A 82 -14.89 -11.75 -3.25
CA SER A 82 -16.11 -11.04 -3.64
C SER A 82 -15.91 -9.52 -3.76
N LEU A 83 -15.09 -8.93 -2.89
CA LEU A 83 -14.74 -7.51 -2.95
C LEU A 83 -13.87 -7.22 -4.16
N LEU A 84 -12.89 -8.08 -4.46
CA LEU A 84 -12.06 -7.94 -5.65
C LEU A 84 -12.90 -8.02 -6.93
N GLU A 85 -13.82 -8.99 -7.02
CA GLU A 85 -14.73 -9.14 -8.17
C GLU A 85 -15.66 -7.93 -8.34
N LYS A 86 -16.18 -7.38 -7.23
CA LYS A 86 -16.99 -6.15 -7.23
C LYS A 86 -16.20 -5.00 -7.86
N ILE A 87 -14.96 -4.77 -7.41
CA ILE A 87 -14.11 -3.69 -7.90
C ILE A 87 -13.72 -3.92 -9.38
N ASP A 88 -13.32 -5.12 -9.77
CA ASP A 88 -12.92 -5.43 -11.15
C ASP A 88 -14.10 -5.31 -12.13
N THR A 89 -15.34 -5.55 -11.68
CA THR A 89 -16.54 -5.47 -12.54
C THR A 89 -17.08 -4.05 -12.66
N THR A 90 -17.19 -3.31 -11.54
CA THR A 90 -17.82 -1.98 -11.54
C THR A 90 -16.83 -0.87 -11.84
N GLY A 91 -15.57 -1.04 -11.45
CA GLY A 91 -14.58 0.04 -11.43
C GLY A 91 -14.91 1.17 -10.44
N ASP A 92 -15.84 0.93 -9.50
CA ASP A 92 -16.29 1.96 -8.56
C ASP A 92 -15.30 2.17 -7.40
N TYR A 93 -15.29 3.40 -6.91
CA TYR A 93 -14.62 3.80 -5.67
C TYR A 93 -15.58 4.66 -4.86
N ASN A 94 -16.22 4.05 -3.87
CA ASN A 94 -17.23 4.68 -3.00
C ASN A 94 -16.94 4.39 -1.52
N ASP A 95 -17.66 5.06 -0.62
CA ASP A 95 -17.42 4.95 0.83
C ASP A 95 -17.59 3.52 1.37
N GLU A 96 -18.45 2.71 0.75
CA GLU A 96 -18.65 1.30 1.11
C GLU A 96 -17.40 0.48 0.77
N ILE A 97 -16.90 0.57 -0.47
CA ILE A 97 -15.68 -0.12 -0.93
C ILE A 97 -14.47 0.32 -0.11
N VAL A 98 -14.37 1.61 0.19
CA VAL A 98 -13.31 2.15 1.05
C VAL A 98 -13.36 1.55 2.45
N ALA A 99 -14.53 1.45 3.06
CA ALA A 99 -14.70 0.85 4.38
C ALA A 99 -14.37 -0.65 4.35
N GLU A 100 -14.79 -1.37 3.32
CA GLU A 100 -14.48 -2.79 3.14
C GLU A 100 -12.97 -3.02 2.95
N LEU A 101 -12.28 -2.23 2.11
CA LEU A 101 -10.83 -2.29 1.92
C LEU A 101 -10.07 -1.98 3.21
N GLN A 102 -10.47 -0.95 3.95
CA GLN A 102 -9.84 -0.61 5.22
C GLN A 102 -9.99 -1.75 6.23
N ALA A 103 -11.19 -2.29 6.40
CA ALA A 103 -11.44 -3.41 7.31
C ALA A 103 -10.64 -4.66 6.90
N ALA A 104 -10.53 -4.96 5.61
CA ALA A 104 -9.75 -6.08 5.11
C ALA A 104 -8.25 -5.93 5.41
N ILE A 105 -7.68 -4.73 5.22
CA ILE A 105 -6.27 -4.46 5.52
C ILE A 105 -6.01 -4.48 7.02
N ASP A 106 -6.91 -3.95 7.83
CA ASP A 106 -6.77 -3.96 9.29
C ASP A 106 -6.83 -5.40 9.84
N ASP A 107 -7.74 -6.23 9.32
CA ASP A 107 -7.79 -7.66 9.65
C ASP A 107 -6.51 -8.39 9.22
N PHE A 108 -6.03 -8.11 8.01
CA PHE A 108 -4.77 -8.67 7.51
C PHE A 108 -3.61 -8.33 8.45
N LYS A 109 -3.46 -7.05 8.83
CA LYS A 109 -2.40 -6.59 9.72
C LYS A 109 -2.50 -7.16 11.13
N ALA A 110 -3.72 -7.44 11.61
CA ALA A 110 -3.93 -7.98 12.95
C ALA A 110 -3.69 -9.50 13.03
N ASN A 111 -4.07 -10.23 11.99
CA ASN A 111 -4.20 -11.70 12.06
C ASN A 111 -3.26 -12.48 11.14
N HIS A 112 -2.54 -11.81 10.23
CA HIS A 112 -1.69 -12.46 9.24
C HIS A 112 -0.23 -12.01 9.36
N THR A 113 0.65 -12.76 8.71
CA THR A 113 2.10 -12.55 8.76
C THR A 113 2.64 -12.26 7.37
N TRP A 114 3.66 -11.40 7.30
CA TRP A 114 4.38 -11.03 6.09
C TRP A 114 5.88 -10.81 6.37
#